data_AF-A0A653I536-F1
#
_entry.id   AF-A0A653I536-F1
#
_cell.length_a   1.000
_cell.length_b   1.000
_cell.length_c   1.000
_cell.angle_alpha   90.00
_cell.angle_beta   90.00
_cell.angle_gamma   90.00
#
_symmetry.space_group_name_H-M   'P 1'
#
loop_
_entity.id
_entity.type
_entity.pdbx_description
1 polymer ?
#
loop_
_entity_poly.entity_id
_entity_poly.type
_entity_poly.pdbx_seq_one_letter_code
_entity_poly.pdbx_strand_id
1 'polypeptide(L)'
;MKTLALACVVFSDYPIKTMAYQRFLSGLGEEHVHLLRNLDSDISEISNAKLVICDMNIMEEIEERTLSMLEQNFPKANILFLEEDHCDMRVKFSNQRDICRLGKLAEINVIHSTLKELLLQVSRKPRKSQRPRKERMEQT
;
A
#
# COMPACT_ATOMS: atom_id res chain seq x y z
N MET A 1 -21.19 -7.61 -13.30
CA MET A 1 -20.69 -7.37 -11.94
C MET A 1 -20.14 -5.96 -11.92
N LYS A 2 -20.71 -5.03 -11.14
CA LYS A 2 -20.09 -3.70 -10.95
C LYS A 2 -18.76 -3.96 -10.26
N THR A 3 -17.65 -3.73 -10.94
CA THR A 3 -16.35 -3.68 -10.31
C THR A 3 -16.45 -2.56 -9.27
N LEU A 4 -16.46 -2.90 -7.98
CA LEU A 4 -16.29 -1.89 -6.95
C LEU A 4 -14.94 -1.24 -7.24
N ALA A 5 -14.96 0.03 -7.62
CA ALA A 5 -13.74 0.75 -7.89
C ALA A 5 -12.93 0.76 -6.59
N LEU A 6 -11.69 0.27 -6.66
CA LEU A 6 -10.84 0.11 -5.49
C LEU A 6 -10.19 1.47 -5.17
N ALA A 7 -10.34 1.93 -3.93
CA ALA A 7 -9.80 3.21 -3.50
C ALA A 7 -8.26 3.19 -3.39
N CYS A 8 -7.64 4.34 -3.65
CA CYS A 8 -6.31 4.68 -3.16
C CYS A 8 -6.47 5.65 -1.98
N VAL A 9 -5.74 5.44 -0.89
CA VAL A 9 -5.81 6.28 0.30
C VAL A 9 -4.45 6.90 0.54
N VAL A 10 -4.41 8.21 0.79
CA VAL A 10 -3.19 8.96 1.10
C VAL A 10 -3.36 9.59 2.46
N PHE A 11 -2.58 9.15 3.42
CA PHE A 11 -2.48 9.75 4.74
C PHE A 11 -1.27 10.69 4.79
N SER A 12 -1.53 12.00 4.91
CA SER A 12 -0.50 13.02 5.10
C SER A 12 -1.14 14.33 5.53
N ASP A 13 -0.50 15.03 6.47
CA ASP A 13 -0.90 16.35 6.94
C ASP A 13 -0.46 17.47 6.00
N TYR A 14 0.39 17.18 5.01
CA TYR A 14 1.00 18.16 4.13
C TYR A 14 0.22 18.32 2.81
N PRO A 15 -0.54 19.42 2.60
CA PRO A 15 -1.50 19.54 1.50
C PRO A 15 -0.86 19.51 0.10
N ILE A 16 0.37 20.00 -0.02
CA ILE A 16 1.06 20.05 -1.32
C ILE A 16 1.47 18.64 -1.76
N LYS A 17 1.95 17.80 -0.82
CA LYS A 17 2.31 16.39 -1.08
C LYS A 17 1.07 15.60 -1.49
N THR A 18 -0.02 15.72 -0.74
CA THR A 18 -1.28 14.99 -1.03
C THR A 18 -1.86 15.35 -2.40
N MET A 19 -1.85 16.62 -2.78
CA MET A 19 -2.28 17.06 -4.12
C MET A 19 -1.39 16.51 -5.24
N ALA A 20 -0.08 16.40 -5.02
CA ALA A 20 0.84 15.81 -6.01
C ALA A 20 0.53 14.32 -6.22
N TYR A 21 0.33 13.56 -5.14
CA TYR A 21 -0.06 12.15 -5.22
C TYR A 21 -1.41 11.96 -5.88
N GLN A 22 -2.41 12.78 -5.52
CA GLN A 22 -3.72 12.73 -6.16
C GLN A 22 -3.60 12.92 -7.67
N ARG A 23 -2.91 13.97 -8.13
CA ARG A 23 -2.70 14.24 -9.56
C ARG A 23 -2.00 13.09 -10.27
N PHE A 24 -0.95 12.54 -9.65
CA PHE A 24 -0.21 11.43 -10.23
C PHE A 24 -1.07 10.16 -10.35
N LEU A 25 -1.77 9.78 -9.28
CA LEU A 25 -2.65 8.60 -9.26
C LEU A 25 -3.83 8.75 -10.23
N SER A 26 -4.47 9.91 -10.28
CA SER A 26 -5.50 10.20 -11.28
C SER A 26 -4.95 10.14 -12.72
N GLY A 27 -3.70 10.58 -12.93
CA GLY A 27 -3.00 10.41 -14.20
C GLY A 27 -2.71 8.95 -14.59
N LEU A 28 -2.74 8.03 -13.63
CA LEU A 28 -2.67 6.57 -13.87
C LEU A 28 -4.06 5.93 -14.07
N GLY A 29 -5.14 6.71 -14.04
CA GLY A 29 -6.51 6.20 -14.17
C GLY A 29 -7.18 5.84 -12.84
N GLU A 30 -6.61 6.26 -11.71
CA GLU A 30 -7.25 6.07 -10.39
C GLU A 30 -8.34 7.12 -10.16
N GLU A 31 -9.59 6.69 -10.26
CA GLU A 31 -10.77 7.56 -10.12
C GLU A 31 -11.13 7.89 -8.66
N HIS A 32 -10.72 7.03 -7.72
CA HIS A 32 -11.06 7.14 -6.29
C HIS A 32 -9.79 7.30 -5.44
N VAL A 33 -9.36 8.53 -5.26
CA VAL A 33 -8.23 8.89 -4.39
C VAL A 33 -8.74 9.67 -3.18
N HIS A 34 -8.58 9.10 -1.99
CA HIS A 34 -9.00 9.70 -0.73
C HIS A 34 -7.79 10.28 0.00
N LEU A 35 -7.91 11.53 0.46
CA LEU A 35 -6.87 12.24 1.17
C LEU A 35 -7.29 12.41 2.63
N LEU A 36 -6.51 11.83 3.54
CA LEU A 36 -6.76 11.87 4.98
C LEU A 36 -5.57 12.52 5.68
N ARG A 37 -5.84 13.33 6.70
CA ARG A 37 -4.78 14.08 7.40
C ARG A 37 -4.20 13.33 8.60
N ASN A 38 -4.90 12.32 9.08
CA ASN A 38 -4.53 11.53 10.24
C ASN A 38 -5.05 10.10 10.10
N LEU A 39 -4.52 9.21 10.94
CA LEU A 39 -4.84 7.79 10.92
C LEU A 39 -6.18 7.45 11.60
N ASP A 40 -6.71 8.35 12.43
CA ASP A 40 -7.96 8.18 13.19
C ASP A 40 -9.23 8.56 12.42
N SER A 41 -9.09 8.92 11.14
CA SER A 41 -10.23 9.26 10.28
C SER A 41 -11.18 8.06 10.13
N ASP A 42 -12.48 8.33 9.93
CA ASP A 42 -13.42 7.25 9.59
C ASP A 42 -13.13 6.72 8.19
N ILE A 43 -12.73 5.45 8.12
CA ILE A 43 -12.31 4.75 6.90
C ILE A 43 -13.32 3.70 6.44
N SER A 44 -14.50 3.62 7.06
CA SER A 44 -15.46 2.53 6.84
C SER A 44 -15.81 2.33 5.36
N GLU A 45 -15.97 3.44 4.63
CA GLU A 45 -16.31 3.47 3.20
C GLU A 45 -15.14 3.12 2.26
N ILE A 46 -13.90 3.15 2.76
CA ILE A 46 -12.66 3.00 1.96
C ILE A 46 -11.80 1.82 2.41
N SER A 47 -12.32 0.98 3.31
CA SER A 47 -11.66 -0.25 3.79
C SER A 47 -11.29 -1.25 2.69
N ASN A 48 -11.91 -1.14 1.51
CA ASN A 48 -11.59 -1.92 0.31
C ASN A 48 -10.43 -1.33 -0.52
N ALA A 49 -9.66 -0.39 0.03
CA ALA A 49 -8.54 0.22 -0.67
C ALA A 49 -7.55 -0.83 -1.20
N LYS A 50 -6.97 -0.52 -2.36
CA LYS A 50 -5.92 -1.32 -2.98
C LYS A 50 -4.51 -0.79 -2.73
N LEU A 51 -4.42 0.49 -2.38
CA LEU A 51 -3.17 1.16 -2.10
C LEU A 51 -3.38 2.14 -0.96
N VAL A 52 -2.50 2.10 0.02
CA VAL A 52 -2.38 3.07 1.10
C VAL A 52 -1.00 3.71 1.01
N ILE A 53 -0.94 5.03 0.94
CA ILE A 53 0.28 5.82 1.09
C ILE A 53 0.21 6.46 2.47
N CYS A 54 1.23 6.25 3.29
CA CYS A 54 1.31 6.78 4.65
C CYS A 54 2.57 7.63 4.80
N ASP A 55 2.40 8.94 5.00
CA ASP A 55 3.47 9.85 5.42
C ASP A 55 3.82 9.55 6.87
N MET A 56 5.07 9.20 7.17
CA MET A 56 5.43 8.81 8.53
C MET A 56 5.43 9.98 9.52
N ASN A 57 5.41 11.22 9.04
CA ASN A 57 5.32 12.40 9.91
C ASN A 57 4.02 12.50 10.71
N ILE A 58 2.95 11.86 10.23
CA ILE A 58 1.65 11.85 10.93
C ILE A 58 1.50 10.66 11.88
N MET A 59 2.53 9.83 12.01
CA MET A 59 2.53 8.67 12.90
C MET A 59 2.94 9.11 14.29
N GLU A 60 1.99 9.12 15.21
CA GLU A 60 2.27 9.39 16.64
C GLU A 60 2.80 8.15 17.37
N GLU A 61 2.47 6.96 16.86
CA GLU A 61 2.92 5.67 17.40
C GLU A 61 4.15 5.10 16.67
N ILE A 62 4.82 4.15 17.31
CA ILE A 62 5.86 3.34 16.67
C ILE A 62 5.33 2.65 15.40
N GLU A 63 6.21 2.50 14.43
CA GLU A 63 5.87 2.03 13.09
C GLU A 63 5.14 0.68 13.07
N GLU A 64 5.56 -0.27 13.91
CA GLU A 64 4.95 -1.60 13.99
C GLU A 64 3.46 -1.55 14.37
N ARG A 65 3.08 -0.62 15.25
CA ARG A 65 1.68 -0.44 15.65
C ARG A 65 0.86 0.18 14.53
N THR A 66 1.41 1.22 13.90
CA THR A 66 0.77 1.85 12.74
C THR A 66 0.59 0.85 11.61
N LEU A 67 1.60 0.04 11.31
CA LEU A 67 1.50 -1.02 10.32
C LEU A 67 0.41 -2.02 10.70
N SER A 68 0.40 -2.51 11.95
CA SER A 68 -0.63 -3.45 12.42
C SER A 68 -2.05 -2.89 12.26
N MET A 69 -2.26 -1.61 12.58
CA MET A 69 -3.52 -0.91 12.39
C MET A 69 -3.89 -0.81 10.90
N LEU A 70 -2.96 -0.36 10.04
CA LEU A 70 -3.19 -0.27 8.60
C LEU A 70 -3.50 -1.64 7.99
N GLU A 71 -2.84 -2.70 8.46
CA GLU A 71 -3.06 -4.06 8.00
C GLU A 71 -4.43 -4.63 8.38
N GLN A 72 -4.97 -4.23 9.54
CA GLN A 72 -6.32 -4.58 9.98
C GLN A 72 -7.39 -3.81 9.20
N ASN A 73 -7.15 -2.51 9.01
CA ASN A 73 -8.06 -1.58 8.36
C ASN A 73 -8.13 -1.76 6.84
N PHE A 74 -7.00 -2.11 6.22
CA PHE A 74 -6.85 -2.28 4.78
C PHE A 74 -6.22 -3.64 4.46
N PRO A 75 -6.93 -4.75 4.70
CA PRO A 75 -6.37 -6.10 4.66
C PRO A 75 -5.87 -6.55 3.27
N LYS A 76 -6.28 -5.85 2.20
CA LYS A 76 -5.90 -6.16 0.81
C LYS A 76 -5.06 -5.08 0.15
N ALA A 77 -4.80 -3.98 0.85
CA ALA A 77 -4.05 -2.88 0.27
C ALA A 77 -2.56 -3.20 0.26
N ASN A 78 -1.91 -2.79 -0.82
CA ASN A 78 -0.48 -2.53 -0.79
C ASN A 78 -0.23 -1.24 0.02
N ILE A 79 0.88 -1.18 0.73
CA ILE A 79 1.20 -0.06 1.63
C ILE A 79 2.52 0.56 1.20
N LEU A 80 2.57 1.89 1.10
CA LEU A 80 3.78 2.67 0.90
C LEU A 80 3.95 3.63 2.07
N PHE A 81 5.01 3.45 2.85
CA PHE A 81 5.47 4.44 3.83
C PHE A 81 6.44 5.42 3.17
N LEU A 82 6.29 6.69 3.53
CA LEU A 82 7.19 7.78 3.14
C LEU A 82 7.91 8.27 4.41
N GLU A 83 9.21 7.99 4.49
CA GLU A 83 10.08 8.25 5.65
C GLU A 83 10.81 9.59 5.51
N GLU A 84 10.96 10.36 6.60
CA GLU A 84 11.74 11.61 6.55
C GLU A 84 13.26 11.43 6.74
N ASP A 85 13.73 10.43 7.49
CA ASP A 85 15.12 10.42 8.00
C ASP A 85 15.99 9.24 7.54
N HIS A 86 15.52 8.42 6.60
CA HIS A 86 16.21 7.19 6.22
C HIS A 86 16.72 7.19 4.77
N CYS A 87 17.91 6.60 4.56
CA CYS A 87 18.43 6.25 3.24
C CYS A 87 17.67 5.03 2.71
N ASP A 88 17.08 5.15 1.52
CA ASP A 88 16.33 4.14 0.76
C ASP A 88 16.31 2.71 1.35
N MET A 89 15.20 2.35 1.99
CA MET A 89 15.00 0.99 2.53
C MET A 89 13.79 0.32 1.87
N ARG A 90 14.02 -0.63 0.96
CA ARG A 90 12.96 -1.47 0.40
C ARG A 90 12.84 -2.76 1.20
N VAL A 91 11.84 -2.83 2.09
CA VAL A 91 11.41 -4.11 2.67
C VAL A 91 10.31 -4.68 1.78
N LYS A 92 10.26 -6.00 1.59
CA LYS A 92 9.20 -6.67 0.83
C LYS A 92 8.78 -7.93 1.56
N PHE A 93 7.51 -8.06 1.91
CA PHE A 93 6.98 -9.32 2.43
C PHE A 93 5.63 -9.68 1.81
N SER A 94 5.54 -10.98 1.45
CA SER A 94 4.35 -11.83 1.37
C SER A 94 3.61 -11.98 0.02
N ASN A 95 3.09 -13.19 -0.19
CA ASN A 95 2.34 -13.68 -1.35
C ASN A 95 0.97 -12.99 -1.56
N GLN A 96 0.61 -12.00 -0.73
CA GLN A 96 -0.74 -11.42 -0.64
C GLN A 96 -0.80 -9.88 -0.74
N ARG A 97 0.22 -9.14 -0.29
CA ARG A 97 0.34 -7.67 -0.43
C ARG A 97 1.81 -7.26 -0.38
N ASP A 98 2.14 -6.14 -1.02
CA ASP A 98 3.46 -5.51 -0.95
C ASP A 98 3.42 -4.32 0.03
N ILE A 99 4.39 -4.26 0.94
CA ILE A 99 4.62 -3.12 1.84
C ILE A 99 5.98 -2.53 1.48
N CYS A 100 6.05 -1.25 1.15
CA CYS A 100 7.28 -0.56 0.77
C CYS A 100 7.53 0.64 1.69
N ARG A 101 8.81 1.01 1.83
CA ARG A 101 9.27 2.22 2.51
C ARG A 101 10.16 2.99 1.54
N LEU A 102 9.99 4.31 1.48
CA LEU A 102 10.83 5.20 0.68
C LEU A 102 11.28 6.37 1.54
N GLY A 103 12.57 6.64 1.55
CA GLY A 103 13.15 7.76 2.29
C GLY A 103 12.87 9.12 1.67
N LYS A 104 13.16 10.19 2.40
CA LYS A 104 12.98 11.60 2.01
C LYS A 104 13.75 12.00 0.76
N LEU A 105 14.91 11.38 0.59
CA LEU A 105 15.79 11.61 -0.54
C LEU A 105 15.45 10.73 -1.74
N ALA A 106 14.43 9.88 -1.65
CA ALA A 106 13.98 9.09 -2.79
C ALA A 106 13.60 10.04 -3.92
N GLU A 107 14.26 9.88 -5.06
CA GLU A 107 13.96 10.68 -6.23
C GLU A 107 12.49 10.50 -6.62
N ILE A 108 11.87 11.56 -7.13
CA ILE A 108 10.46 11.52 -7.55
C ILE A 108 10.18 10.38 -8.54
N ASN A 109 11.16 10.04 -9.40
CA ASN A 109 11.07 8.92 -10.34
C ASN A 109 11.01 7.56 -9.65
N VAL A 110 11.71 7.41 -8.51
CA VAL A 110 11.66 6.19 -7.69
C VAL A 110 10.28 6.07 -7.06
N ILE A 111 9.77 7.14 -6.45
CA ILE A 111 8.42 7.18 -5.86
C ILE A 111 7.36 6.81 -6.91
N HIS A 112 7.39 7.46 -8.07
CA HIS A 112 6.46 7.19 -9.17
C HIS A 112 6.55 5.75 -9.68
N SER A 113 7.76 5.20 -9.79
CA SER A 113 7.96 3.82 -10.25
C SER A 113 7.44 2.82 -9.24
N THR A 114 7.70 3.02 -7.95
CA THR A 114 7.17 2.18 -6.87
C THR A 114 5.65 2.23 -6.82
N LEU A 115 5.02 3.40 -6.94
CA LEU A 115 3.56 3.52 -6.99
C LEU A 115 2.95 2.72 -8.15
N LYS A 116 3.56 2.80 -9.34
CA LYS A 116 3.13 2.01 -10.50
C LYS A 116 3.27 0.50 -10.23
N GLU A 117 4.38 0.07 -9.66
CA GLU A 117 4.60 -1.34 -9.31
C GLU A 117 3.55 -1.85 -8.31
N LEU A 118 3.28 -1.10 -7.25
CA LEU A 118 2.27 -1.47 -6.26
C LEU A 118 0.87 -1.57 -6.89
N LEU A 119 0.49 -0.64 -7.76
CA LEU A 119 -0.81 -0.70 -8.46
C LEU A 119 -0.90 -1.88 -9.44
N LEU A 120 0.19 -2.24 -10.12
CA LEU A 120 0.23 -3.39 -11.03
C LEU A 120 0.07 -4.73 -10.28
N GLN A 121 0.59 -4.83 -9.05
CA GLN A 121 0.52 -6.07 -8.26
C GLN A 121 -0.91 -6.37 -7.78
N VAL A 122 -1.72 -5.35 -7.51
CA VAL A 122 -3.17 -5.49 -7.21
C VAL A 122 -3.89 -6.22 -8.35
N SER A 123 -3.43 -6.03 -9.59
CA SER A 123 -4.04 -6.63 -10.78
C SER A 123 -3.60 -8.08 -11.02
N ARG A 124 -2.58 -8.58 -10.30
CA ARG A 124 -2.11 -9.96 -10.45
C ARG A 124 -2.97 -10.89 -9.60
N LYS A 125 -3.66 -11.82 -10.27
CA LYS A 125 -4.35 -12.93 -9.58
C LYS A 125 -3.35 -13.61 -8.63
N PRO A 126 -3.76 -13.99 -7.41
CA PRO A 126 -2.89 -14.75 -6.52
C PRO A 126 -2.36 -15.97 -7.28
N ARG A 127 -1.04 -16.12 -7.35
CA ARG A 127 -0.44 -17.34 -7.90
C ARG A 127 -1.04 -18.48 -7.10
N LYS A 128 -1.85 -19.33 -7.75
CA LYS A 128 -2.36 -20.56 -7.14
C LYS A 128 -1.16 -21.23 -6.47
N SER A 129 -1.26 -21.43 -5.16
CA SER A 129 -0.28 -22.23 -4.43
C SER A 129 -0.10 -23.53 -5.22
N GLN A 130 1.13 -23.81 -5.63
CA GLN A 130 1.46 -25.16 -6.04
C GLN A 130 1.11 -26.04 -4.85
N ARG A 131 0.09 -26.88 -5.02
CA ARG A 131 -0.28 -27.89 -4.02
C ARG A 131 1.00 -28.64 -3.63
N PRO A 132 1.27 -28.87 -2.34
CA PRO A 132 2.30 -29.83 -1.99
C PRO A 132 1.88 -31.16 -2.60
N ARG A 133 2.73 -31.68 -3.48
CA ARG A 133 2.58 -32.98 -4.12
C ARG A 133 2.53 -33.98 -2.97
N LYS A 134 1.39 -34.65 -2.77
CA LYS A 134 1.27 -35.79 -1.85
C LYS A 134 2.35 -36.79 -2.27
N GLU A 135 3.42 -36.89 -1.50
CA GLU A 135 4.29 -38.06 -1.54
C GLU A 135 3.40 -39.24 -1.11
N ARG A 136 3.21 -40.18 -2.03
CA ARG A 136 2.72 -41.50 -1.70
C ARG A 136 3.78 -42.11 -0.80
N MET A 137 3.50 -42.19 0.50
CA MET A 137 4.15 -43.19 1.33
C MET A 137 3.70 -44.56 0.80
N GLU A 138 4.60 -45.22 0.07
CA GLU A 138 4.50 -46.65 -0.18
C GLU A 138 4.55 -47.36 1.18
N GLN A 139 3.51 -48.13 1.44
CA GLN A 139 3.48 -49.11 2.52
C GLN A 139 4.39 -50.28 2.10
N THR A 140 5.38 -50.57 2.93
CA THR A 140 5.99 -51.90 3.07
C THR A 140 6.27 -52.15 4.53
#